data_AF-A0A060Q7R1-F1
#
_entry.id   AF-A0A060Q7R1-F1
#
_cell.length_a   1.000
_cell.length_b   1.000
_cell.length_c   1.000
_cell.angle_alpha   90.00
_cell.angle_beta   90.00
_cell.angle_gamma   90.00
#
_symmetry.space_group_name_H-M   'P 1'
#
loop_
_entity.id
_entity.type
_entity.pdbx_description
1 polymer ?
#
loop_
_entity_poly.entity_id
_entity_poly.type
_entity_poly.pdbx_seq_one_letter_code
_entity_poly.pdbx_strand_id
1 'polypeptide(L)'
;HIELAKPVFHVGFLPKVKKILECICLNCGRLKTDESNSKFIQTRRIRDPKRRLRAVWDICKTKMICERGENNENENEKSNDIEEIDTSIIKPIQQLPITDEDLGLGKRKKSHNGCGSRQPIVRKDGLKLYISYKNREGDEQAAAQDTRQPFTPSQVHALFKKIPSQDLVAMGLNEDFARPDWMIITILPVPPPPVRPSIQVDGSGRGEDDLTHKLSDILKASQNVRRCETEGHPNHVLNEFEALLQFHCATYMDNEIAGQPQALQKSGRPLKSIRARLKGKEGRLRGNLMGKRVDFSARTVITGDPNISVDEVGVPRSIAQNLTFPELVTPFNLPHLQSLVERGPTEHPGAKYVIRDTGERIDLKYTLSSASSVRLQLGWKVERHINDGDIVIFNRQPSLHKMSMMGHRVRVMPYSTFRLNLSVTTPYNADFDGDEMNMHVPQSVETKAEISEICMVPKQIVSPQSNKPVMGIVQDTLCAVRKFTKRDCFLTKDLVMNIMMWVSNWDGILPIPCIIKPYPLWTGKQILSMIIPKGINSDNLRHSTHPDNENTDISPGDTKVVIEDGELLCGIVCKRTVGTSQQGLVHVIMQELGPESAKEFL
;
A
#
# COMPACT_ATOMS: atom_id res chain seq x y z
N HIS A 1 -28.47 15.36 -11.19
CA HIS A 1 -27.42 16.41 -11.08
C HIS A 1 -28.11 17.69 -10.59
N ILE A 2 -27.35 18.73 -10.25
CA ILE A 2 -27.88 20.07 -9.94
C ILE A 2 -27.35 21.05 -10.98
N GLU A 3 -28.24 21.74 -11.66
CA GLU A 3 -27.88 22.89 -12.50
C GLU A 3 -27.70 24.12 -11.61
N LEU A 4 -26.51 24.73 -11.68
CA LEU A 4 -26.22 25.94 -10.91
C LEU A 4 -26.75 27.17 -11.66
N ALA A 5 -27.34 28.12 -10.93
CA ALA A 5 -27.85 29.38 -11.52
C ALA A 5 -26.73 30.19 -12.20
N LYS A 6 -25.52 30.14 -11.63
CA LYS A 6 -24.31 30.74 -12.20
C LYS A 6 -23.16 29.74 -12.16
N PRO A 7 -22.20 29.81 -13.11
CA PRO A 7 -20.97 29.03 -13.05
C PRO A 7 -20.17 29.35 -11.78
N VAL A 8 -19.50 28.34 -11.22
CA VAL A 8 -18.76 28.43 -9.95
C VAL A 8 -17.35 27.86 -10.15
N PHE A 9 -16.34 28.48 -9.54
CA PHE A 9 -14.98 27.92 -9.56
C PHE A 9 -14.89 26.66 -8.70
N HIS A 10 -14.31 25.58 -9.26
CA HIS A 10 -13.93 24.44 -8.46
C HIS A 10 -12.67 24.76 -7.63
N VAL A 11 -12.77 24.70 -6.29
CA VAL A 11 -11.70 25.11 -5.36
C VAL A 11 -10.35 24.44 -5.65
N GLY A 12 -10.35 23.15 -5.97
CA GLY A 12 -9.13 22.39 -6.27
C GLY A 12 -8.45 22.80 -7.59
N PHE A 13 -9.19 23.37 -8.53
CA PHE A 13 -8.66 23.77 -9.85
C PHE A 13 -8.38 25.26 -9.93
N LEU A 14 -8.83 26.08 -8.98
CA LEU A 14 -8.64 27.53 -8.97
C LEU A 14 -7.17 27.98 -9.20
N PRO A 15 -6.12 27.34 -8.61
CA PRO A 15 -4.73 27.67 -8.92
C PRO A 15 -4.33 27.34 -10.37
N LYS A 16 -4.93 26.30 -10.96
CA LYS A 16 -4.65 25.87 -12.33
C LYS A 16 -5.39 26.75 -13.35
N VAL A 17 -6.65 27.12 -13.05
CA VAL A 17 -7.43 28.13 -13.78
C VAL A 17 -6.64 29.44 -13.87
N LYS A 18 -6.10 29.93 -12.74
CA LYS A 18 -5.25 31.13 -12.72
C LYS A 18 -4.04 31.00 -13.66
N LYS A 19 -3.31 29.88 -13.60
CA LYS A 19 -2.14 29.66 -14.48
C LYS A 19 -2.51 29.62 -15.95
N ILE A 20 -3.62 28.98 -16.30
CA ILE A 20 -4.11 28.93 -17.69
C ILE A 20 -4.49 30.34 -18.18
N LEU A 21 -5.17 31.14 -17.34
CA LEU A 21 -5.47 32.54 -17.64
C LEU A 21 -4.23 33.40 -17.86
N GLU A 22 -3.13 33.11 -17.16
CA GLU A 22 -1.85 33.79 -17.38
C GLU A 22 -1.15 33.31 -18.67
N CYS A 23 -1.49 32.12 -19.19
CA CYS A 23 -0.95 31.55 -20.43
C CYS A 23 -1.62 32.10 -21.70
N ILE A 24 -2.94 32.36 -21.63
CA ILE A 24 -3.76 32.76 -22.77
C ILE A 24 -4.04 34.26 -22.78
N CYS A 25 -4.40 34.81 -23.94
CA CYS A 25 -4.90 36.15 -24.07
C CYS A 25 -6.33 36.24 -23.50
N LEU A 26 -6.59 37.17 -22.57
CA LEU A 26 -7.91 37.33 -21.95
C LEU A 26 -9.00 37.89 -22.90
N ASN A 27 -8.63 38.36 -24.09
CA ASN A 27 -9.58 38.86 -25.09
C ASN A 27 -9.85 37.83 -26.20
N CYS A 28 -8.80 37.32 -26.87
CA CYS A 28 -8.94 36.39 -27.99
C CYS A 28 -8.86 34.90 -27.64
N GLY A 29 -8.47 34.54 -26.41
CA GLY A 29 -8.40 33.14 -25.94
C GLY A 29 -7.22 32.32 -26.48
N ARG A 30 -6.37 32.90 -27.36
CA ARG A 30 -5.18 32.23 -27.90
C ARG A 30 -4.02 32.24 -26.92
N LEU A 31 -3.10 31.28 -27.06
CA LEU A 31 -1.85 31.26 -26.32
C LEU A 31 -1.04 32.54 -26.60
N LYS A 32 -0.36 33.09 -25.58
CA LYS A 32 0.45 34.32 -25.73
C LYS A 32 1.81 34.08 -26.40
N THR A 33 2.18 32.83 -26.63
CA THR A 33 3.47 32.45 -27.21
C THR A 33 3.24 31.45 -28.33
N ASP A 34 4.04 31.60 -29.38
CA ASP A 34 3.98 30.75 -30.57
C ASP A 34 5.34 30.11 -30.85
N GLU A 35 5.40 29.36 -31.96
CA GLU A 35 6.60 28.73 -32.52
C GLU A 35 7.72 29.74 -32.86
N SER A 36 7.44 31.06 -32.85
CA SER A 36 8.45 32.11 -32.99
C SER A 36 9.46 32.15 -31.83
N ASN A 37 9.10 31.64 -30.66
CA ASN A 37 9.97 31.61 -29.49
C ASN A 37 10.72 30.26 -29.41
N SER A 38 12.06 30.32 -29.51
CA SER A 38 12.92 29.12 -29.41
C SER A 38 12.73 28.35 -28.10
N LYS A 39 12.48 29.06 -26.99
CA LYS A 39 12.16 28.44 -25.69
C LYS A 39 10.83 27.68 -25.75
N PHE A 40 9.83 28.21 -26.46
CA PHE A 40 8.54 27.53 -26.59
C PHE A 40 8.66 26.23 -27.39
N ILE A 41 9.41 26.22 -28.50
CA ILE A 41 9.70 25.00 -29.27
C ILE A 41 10.32 23.92 -28.36
N GLN A 42 11.29 24.29 -27.52
CA GLN A 42 11.90 23.37 -26.56
C GLN A 42 10.87 22.85 -25.54
N THR A 43 9.98 23.71 -25.02
CA THR A 43 8.94 23.27 -24.07
C THR A 43 7.92 22.32 -24.68
N ARG A 44 7.61 22.44 -25.98
CA ARG A 44 6.69 21.52 -26.68
C ARG A 44 7.25 20.09 -26.78
N ARG A 45 8.59 19.94 -26.77
CA ARG A 45 9.26 18.62 -26.75
C ARG A 45 9.16 17.91 -25.39
N ILE A 46 8.75 18.60 -24.33
CA ILE A 46 8.59 17.99 -23.00
C ILE A 46 7.42 17.00 -23.03
N ARG A 47 7.74 15.71 -22.87
CA ARG A 47 6.74 14.62 -22.86
C ARG A 47 5.74 14.75 -21.71
N ASP A 48 6.21 15.00 -20.49
CA ASP A 48 5.35 15.14 -19.30
C ASP A 48 4.44 16.39 -19.42
N PRO A 49 3.11 16.22 -19.53
CA PRO A 49 2.16 17.32 -19.68
C PRO A 49 2.18 18.31 -18.50
N LYS A 50 2.46 17.84 -17.28
CA LYS A 50 2.46 18.68 -16.08
C LYS A 50 3.67 19.61 -16.05
N ARG A 51 4.85 19.10 -16.44
CA ARG A 51 6.08 19.89 -16.59
C ARG A 51 5.96 20.85 -17.77
N ARG A 52 5.39 20.40 -18.88
CA ARG A 52 5.12 21.22 -20.07
C ARG A 52 4.24 22.43 -19.75
N LEU A 53 3.10 22.24 -19.08
CA LEU A 53 2.24 23.37 -18.67
C LEU A 53 2.98 24.39 -17.80
N ARG A 54 3.83 23.92 -16.87
CA ARG A 54 4.62 24.82 -16.02
C ARG A 54 5.62 25.63 -16.85
N ALA A 55 6.33 24.98 -17.77
CA ALA A 55 7.31 25.64 -18.62
C ALA A 55 6.66 26.65 -19.58
N VAL A 56 5.51 26.31 -20.17
CA VAL A 56 4.72 27.24 -20.99
C VAL A 56 4.23 28.42 -20.15
N TRP A 57 3.74 28.17 -18.93
CA TRP A 57 3.33 29.22 -18.00
C TRP A 57 4.47 30.17 -17.62
N ASP A 58 5.67 29.64 -17.37
CA ASP A 58 6.84 30.46 -17.05
C ASP A 58 7.25 31.42 -18.19
N ILE A 59 6.98 31.03 -19.44
CA ILE A 59 7.17 31.89 -20.63
C ILE A 59 6.02 32.91 -20.77
N CYS A 60 4.77 32.46 -20.63
CA CYS A 60 3.63 33.31 -20.92
C CYS A 60 3.32 34.34 -19.83
N LYS A 61 3.68 34.06 -18.56
CA LYS A 61 3.40 34.99 -17.44
C LYS A 61 4.11 36.33 -17.57
N THR A 62 5.25 36.39 -18.27
CA THR A 62 6.00 37.63 -18.50
C THR A 62 5.47 38.42 -19.70
N LYS A 63 4.71 37.77 -20.60
CA LYS A 63 4.12 38.43 -21.77
C LYS A 63 2.85 39.18 -21.37
N MET A 64 2.95 40.52 -21.37
CA MET A 64 1.84 41.43 -21.01
C MET A 64 1.14 42.07 -22.21
N ILE A 65 1.53 41.71 -23.44
CA ILE A 65 0.93 42.18 -24.68
C ILE A 65 0.69 40.97 -25.58
N CYS A 66 -0.48 40.91 -26.23
CA CYS A 66 -0.76 39.91 -27.24
C CYS A 66 -0.22 40.39 -28.59
N GLU A 67 0.94 39.90 -29.01
CA GLU A 67 1.61 40.28 -30.27
C GLU A 67 0.67 40.08 -31.47
N ARG A 68 0.48 41.11 -32.30
CA ARG A 68 -0.28 41.01 -33.55
C ARG A 68 0.70 40.62 -34.66
N GLY A 69 0.30 39.71 -35.54
CA GLY A 69 1.15 39.30 -36.65
C GLY A 69 1.39 40.47 -37.58
N GLU A 70 2.63 40.67 -38.02
CA GLU A 70 2.92 41.57 -39.14
C GLU A 70 2.37 40.92 -40.40
N ASN A 71 1.34 41.53 -41.01
CA ASN A 71 0.92 41.18 -42.36
C ASN A 71 2.02 41.66 -43.31
N ASN A 72 2.82 40.76 -43.87
CA ASN A 72 3.70 41.08 -44.99
C ASN A 72 2.85 41.24 -46.25
N GLU A 73 2.29 42.43 -46.47
CA GLU A 73 1.59 42.81 -47.72
C GLU A 73 2.50 43.47 -48.77
N ASN A 74 3.84 43.44 -48.61
CA ASN A 74 4.78 44.18 -49.47
C ASN A 74 5.80 43.32 -50.24
N GLU A 75 5.42 42.16 -50.79
CA GLU A 75 6.29 41.44 -51.75
C GLU A 75 5.48 40.90 -52.94
N ASN A 76 4.93 41.81 -53.74
CA ASN A 76 4.61 41.56 -55.14
C ASN A 76 5.62 42.35 -55.98
N GLU A 77 6.79 41.78 -56.24
CA GLU A 77 7.55 42.06 -57.46
C GLU A 77 8.73 41.10 -57.60
N LYS A 78 8.85 40.55 -58.82
CA LYS A 78 9.93 39.74 -59.39
C LYS A 78 9.80 38.23 -59.21
N SER A 79 8.99 37.71 -60.13
CA SER A 79 9.15 36.41 -60.79
C SER A 79 10.51 36.26 -61.48
N ASN A 80 10.79 35.02 -61.90
CA ASN A 80 11.86 34.53 -62.79
C ASN A 80 12.99 33.85 -61.99
N ASP A 81 13.41 32.59 -62.18
CA ASP A 81 13.10 31.57 -63.18
C ASP A 81 13.25 30.18 -62.54
N ILE A 82 12.58 29.19 -63.13
CA ILE A 82 12.71 27.76 -62.83
C ILE A 82 13.91 27.23 -63.63
N GLU A 83 14.87 26.58 -62.99
CA GLU A 83 15.77 25.63 -63.66
C GLU A 83 15.91 24.34 -62.83
N GLU A 84 16.26 23.29 -63.55
CA GLU A 84 15.84 21.91 -63.37
C GLU A 84 16.59 21.15 -62.29
N ILE A 85 15.93 20.10 -61.79
CA ILE A 85 16.51 19.09 -60.91
C ILE A 85 17.39 18.18 -61.77
N ASP A 86 18.68 18.05 -61.43
CA ASP A 86 19.45 16.88 -61.82
C ASP A 86 19.52 15.88 -60.66
N THR A 87 18.99 14.69 -60.93
CA THR A 87 18.89 13.55 -60.01
C THR A 87 19.94 12.53 -60.39
N SER A 88 21.16 12.69 -59.87
CA SER A 88 22.13 11.59 -59.90
C SER A 88 23.14 11.71 -58.77
N ILE A 89 23.52 10.55 -58.22
CA ILE A 89 24.47 10.30 -57.12
C ILE A 89 23.84 10.18 -55.73
N ILE A 90 23.27 8.99 -55.48
CA ILE A 90 23.17 8.40 -54.14
C ILE A 90 24.44 7.57 -53.91
N LYS A 91 25.30 7.98 -52.97
CA LYS A 91 26.15 7.05 -52.19
C LYS A 91 26.39 7.60 -50.76
N PRO A 92 26.61 6.70 -49.78
CA PRO A 92 26.24 6.93 -48.38
C PRO A 92 27.48 7.12 -47.49
N ILE A 93 27.64 8.27 -46.81
CA ILE A 93 28.71 8.44 -45.80
C ILE A 93 28.26 9.29 -44.60
N GLN A 94 28.51 8.70 -43.43
CA GLN A 94 28.77 9.20 -42.07
C GLN A 94 28.65 10.71 -41.73
N GLN A 95 27.86 10.94 -40.68
CA GLN A 95 28.13 11.79 -39.49
C GLN A 95 29.08 12.98 -39.64
N LEU A 96 28.51 14.19 -39.71
CA LEU A 96 28.96 15.43 -39.07
C LEU A 96 27.73 16.36 -38.92
N PRO A 97 27.62 17.22 -37.88
CA PRO A 97 26.43 18.03 -37.65
C PRO A 97 26.47 19.25 -38.57
N ILE A 98 25.66 19.22 -39.64
CA ILE A 98 25.39 20.40 -40.45
C ILE A 98 24.57 21.36 -39.58
N THR A 99 25.13 22.53 -39.31
CA THR A 99 24.42 23.66 -38.70
C THR A 99 23.38 24.20 -39.68
N ASP A 100 22.20 24.57 -39.17
CA ASP A 100 20.99 25.04 -39.88
C ASP A 100 21.19 26.27 -40.83
N GLU A 101 22.43 26.72 -41.07
CA GLU A 101 22.77 27.89 -41.89
C GLU A 101 23.12 27.55 -43.36
N ASP A 102 23.43 26.29 -43.71
CA ASP A 102 23.91 25.90 -45.06
C ASP A 102 22.81 25.42 -46.04
N LEU A 103 21.53 25.46 -45.67
CA LEU A 103 20.41 24.94 -46.52
C LEU A 103 19.47 26.01 -47.10
N GLY A 104 19.81 27.30 -47.03
CA GLY A 104 19.12 28.35 -47.83
C GLY A 104 17.59 28.46 -47.65
N LEU A 105 16.99 27.81 -46.64
CA LEU A 105 15.58 27.90 -46.31
C LEU A 105 15.42 28.90 -45.18
N GLY A 106 15.29 30.18 -45.53
CA GLY A 106 14.91 31.22 -44.59
C GLY A 106 13.66 30.80 -43.83
N LYS A 107 13.77 30.60 -42.50
CA LYS A 107 12.63 30.33 -41.62
C LYS A 107 11.68 31.54 -41.72
N ARG A 108 10.68 31.48 -42.59
CA ARG A 108 9.53 32.40 -42.58
C ARG A 108 8.98 32.40 -41.16
N LYS A 109 9.18 33.50 -40.42
CA LYS A 109 8.60 33.68 -39.09
C LYS A 109 7.08 33.59 -39.26
N LYS A 110 6.45 32.49 -38.85
CA LYS A 110 4.99 32.44 -38.74
C LYS A 110 4.59 33.57 -37.78
N SER A 111 3.81 34.51 -38.30
CA SER A 111 3.35 35.67 -37.56
C SER A 111 2.40 35.24 -36.44
N HIS A 112 2.60 35.76 -35.23
CA HIS A 112 1.73 35.44 -34.10
C HIS A 112 0.33 36.02 -34.34
N ASN A 113 -0.70 35.19 -34.47
CA ASN A 113 -2.06 35.63 -34.79
C ASN A 113 -2.81 36.16 -33.55
N GLY A 114 -2.22 37.13 -32.86
CA GLY A 114 -2.78 37.78 -31.67
C GLY A 114 -3.57 39.06 -31.97
N CYS A 115 -4.29 39.57 -30.97
CA CYS A 115 -5.24 40.68 -31.11
C CYS A 115 -4.70 42.06 -30.70
N GLY A 116 -3.42 42.19 -30.30
CA GLY A 116 -2.83 43.47 -29.89
C GLY A 116 -3.22 43.94 -28.47
N SER A 117 -4.14 43.26 -27.80
CA SER A 117 -4.66 43.70 -26.49
C SER A 117 -3.65 43.50 -25.36
N ARG A 118 -3.58 44.49 -24.46
CA ARG A 118 -2.81 44.39 -23.21
C ARG A 118 -3.39 43.32 -22.30
N GLN A 119 -2.51 42.63 -21.58
CA GLN A 119 -2.88 41.56 -20.68
C GLN A 119 -2.84 42.08 -19.23
N PRO A 120 -3.92 41.92 -18.46
CA PRO A 120 -3.92 42.28 -17.06
C PRO A 120 -3.15 41.24 -16.24
N ILE A 121 -2.75 41.65 -15.04
CA ILE A 121 -2.22 40.77 -14.02
C ILE A 121 -3.40 40.13 -13.29
N VAL A 122 -3.44 38.80 -13.27
CA VAL A 122 -4.47 38.03 -12.56
C VAL A 122 -4.00 37.78 -11.12
N ARG A 123 -4.77 38.23 -10.14
CA ARG A 123 -4.55 37.94 -8.72
C ARG A 123 -5.67 37.08 -8.16
N LYS A 124 -5.32 36.17 -7.25
CA LYS A 124 -6.27 35.35 -6.50
C LYS A 124 -6.37 35.93 -5.11
N ASP A 125 -7.61 36.15 -4.66
CA ASP A 125 -7.91 36.55 -3.29
C ASP A 125 -9.10 35.72 -2.78
N GLY A 126 -8.84 34.87 -1.78
CA GLY A 126 -9.77 33.84 -1.32
C GLY A 126 -10.27 32.94 -2.46
N LEU A 127 -11.59 32.99 -2.71
CA LEU A 127 -12.29 32.25 -3.76
C LEU A 127 -12.53 33.08 -5.04
N LYS A 128 -12.09 34.34 -5.08
CA LYS A 128 -12.27 35.25 -6.21
C LYS A 128 -10.98 35.44 -7.00
N LEU A 129 -11.13 35.80 -8.27
CA LEU A 129 -10.05 36.25 -9.14
C LEU A 129 -10.27 37.72 -9.46
N TYR A 130 -9.19 38.50 -9.44
CA TYR A 130 -9.19 39.92 -9.80
C TYR A 130 -8.19 40.15 -10.94
N ILE A 131 -8.55 41.07 -11.83
CA ILE A 131 -7.69 41.54 -12.91
C ILE A 131 -7.31 43.00 -12.66
N SER A 132 -6.02 43.33 -12.87
CA SER A 132 -5.51 44.70 -12.79
C SER A 132 -4.59 44.98 -13.96
N TYR A 133 -4.79 46.09 -14.66
CA TYR A 133 -3.90 46.55 -15.72
C TYR A 133 -2.80 47.44 -15.13
N LYS A 134 -1.55 47.29 -15.60
CA LYS A 134 -0.48 48.24 -15.26
C LYS A 134 -0.67 49.53 -16.06
N ASN A 135 -0.59 50.68 -15.39
CA ASN A 135 -0.60 51.99 -16.03
C ASN A 135 0.67 52.19 -16.89
N ARG A 136 0.59 53.07 -17.90
CA ARG A 136 1.77 53.51 -18.65
C ARG A 136 2.69 54.31 -17.71
N GLU A 137 4.00 54.13 -17.86
CA GLU A 137 4.99 55.06 -17.31
C GLU A 137 4.75 56.42 -17.98
N GLY A 138 4.18 57.38 -17.24
CA GLY A 138 3.80 58.71 -17.73
C GLY A 138 2.52 59.32 -17.15
N ASP A 139 1.61 58.53 -16.54
CA ASP A 139 0.37 59.03 -15.93
C ASP A 139 0.53 59.19 -14.40
N GLU A 140 1.16 60.27 -13.94
CA GLU A 140 1.43 60.53 -12.51
C GLU A 140 0.20 60.98 -11.69
N GLN A 141 -0.96 61.22 -12.30
CA GLN A 141 -2.13 61.80 -11.61
C GLN A 141 -3.22 60.81 -11.14
N ALA A 142 -3.06 59.50 -11.36
CA ALA A 142 -4.09 58.49 -11.03
C ALA A 142 -3.63 57.40 -10.03
N ALA A 143 -2.70 57.70 -9.12
CA ALA A 143 -2.05 56.70 -8.26
C ALA A 143 -2.88 56.21 -7.05
N ALA A 144 -4.17 56.55 -6.91
CA ALA A 144 -4.92 56.30 -5.67
C ALA A 144 -6.20 55.44 -5.76
N GLN A 145 -6.62 54.96 -6.94
CA GLN A 145 -7.76 54.03 -7.04
C GLN A 145 -7.30 52.60 -7.36
N ASP A 146 -7.69 51.65 -6.52
CA ASP A 146 -7.43 50.23 -6.71
C ASP A 146 -8.14 49.75 -8.00
N THR A 147 -7.40 49.67 -9.12
CA THR A 147 -7.92 49.29 -10.45
C THR A 147 -8.31 47.81 -10.57
N ARG A 148 -8.59 47.14 -9.44
CA ARG A 148 -8.91 45.71 -9.37
C ARG A 148 -10.36 45.49 -9.76
N GLN A 149 -10.56 44.91 -10.94
CA GLN A 149 -11.88 44.45 -11.37
C GLN A 149 -12.04 42.96 -11.05
N PRO A 150 -13.18 42.52 -10.49
CA PRO A 150 -13.44 41.10 -10.25
C PRO A 150 -13.65 40.39 -11.59
N PHE A 151 -12.99 39.23 -11.76
CA PHE A 151 -13.13 38.40 -12.94
C PHE A 151 -14.06 37.22 -12.64
N THR A 152 -15.26 37.26 -13.20
CA THR A 152 -16.34 36.34 -12.81
C THR A 152 -16.17 34.96 -13.43
N PRO A 153 -16.64 33.88 -12.77
CA PRO A 153 -16.56 32.53 -13.33
C PRO A 153 -17.20 32.40 -14.72
N SER A 154 -18.30 33.12 -14.98
CA SER A 154 -18.97 33.17 -16.27
C SER A 154 -18.07 33.70 -17.39
N GLN A 155 -17.32 34.78 -17.11
CA GLN A 155 -16.37 35.36 -18.05
C GLN A 155 -15.22 34.40 -18.34
N VAL A 156 -14.66 33.75 -17.30
CA VAL A 156 -13.60 32.74 -17.45
C VAL A 156 -14.11 31.55 -18.27
N HIS A 157 -15.34 31.09 -18.01
CA HIS A 157 -15.92 29.96 -18.74
C HIS A 157 -16.07 30.27 -20.23
N ALA A 158 -16.61 31.45 -20.58
CA ALA A 158 -16.74 31.90 -21.95
C ALA A 158 -15.38 32.03 -22.64
N LEU A 159 -14.36 32.51 -21.92
CA LEU A 159 -13.00 32.62 -22.44
C LEU A 159 -12.36 31.25 -22.69
N PHE A 160 -12.51 30.30 -21.76
CA PHE A 160 -11.95 28.95 -21.89
C PHE A 160 -12.57 28.15 -23.05
N LYS A 161 -13.84 28.40 -23.39
CA LYS A 161 -14.45 27.82 -24.60
C LYS A 161 -13.86 28.35 -25.91
N LYS A 162 -13.23 29.54 -25.90
CA LYS A 162 -12.62 30.14 -27.10
C LYS A 162 -11.21 29.61 -27.40
N ILE A 163 -10.61 28.84 -26.49
CA ILE A 163 -9.25 28.33 -26.67
C ILE A 163 -9.25 27.26 -27.79
N PRO A 164 -8.41 27.40 -28.83
CA PRO A 164 -8.35 26.41 -29.90
C PRO A 164 -7.66 25.12 -29.43
N SER A 165 -8.04 23.97 -30.02
CA SER A 165 -7.54 22.65 -29.64
C SER A 165 -6.02 22.50 -29.74
N GLN A 166 -5.39 23.18 -30.72
CA GLN A 166 -3.93 23.21 -30.89
C GLN A 166 -3.22 23.81 -29.66
N ASP A 167 -3.77 24.89 -29.10
CA ASP A 167 -3.21 25.56 -27.91
C ASP A 167 -3.38 24.70 -26.65
N LEU A 168 -4.48 23.93 -26.56
CA LEU A 168 -4.69 22.98 -25.47
C LEU A 168 -3.58 21.92 -25.46
N VAL A 169 -3.30 21.31 -26.62
CA VAL A 169 -2.24 20.30 -26.76
C VAL A 169 -0.86 20.93 -26.50
N ALA A 170 -0.62 22.16 -26.98
CA ALA A 170 0.64 22.86 -26.76
C ALA A 170 0.90 23.15 -25.27
N MET A 171 -0.13 23.54 -24.52
CA MET A 171 -0.07 23.73 -23.06
C MET A 171 0.08 22.41 -22.27
N GLY A 172 -0.14 21.25 -22.91
CA GLY A 172 -0.16 19.96 -22.23
C GLY A 172 -1.49 19.63 -21.56
N LEU A 173 -2.60 20.14 -22.12
CA LEU A 173 -3.97 19.76 -21.80
C LEU A 173 -4.52 18.82 -22.88
N ASN A 174 -5.66 18.18 -22.59
CA ASN A 174 -6.28 17.19 -23.47
C ASN A 174 -7.71 17.65 -23.83
N GLU A 175 -8.08 17.53 -25.10
CA GLU A 175 -9.37 17.95 -25.64
C GLU A 175 -10.53 17.04 -25.22
N ASP A 176 -10.28 15.73 -25.11
CA ASP A 176 -11.32 14.74 -24.84
C ASP A 176 -11.56 14.52 -23.34
N PHE A 177 -10.52 14.64 -22.52
CA PHE A 177 -10.59 14.24 -21.10
C PHE A 177 -10.39 15.39 -20.11
N ALA A 178 -9.78 16.51 -20.52
CA ALA A 178 -9.32 17.53 -19.57
C ALA A 178 -9.35 18.95 -20.16
N ARG A 179 -10.49 19.36 -20.74
CA ARG A 179 -10.62 20.73 -21.24
C ARG A 179 -10.64 21.75 -20.09
N PRO A 180 -10.06 22.96 -20.29
CA PRO A 180 -10.05 24.01 -19.27
C PRO A 180 -11.43 24.46 -18.81
N ASP A 181 -12.42 24.48 -19.70
CA ASP A 181 -13.77 24.95 -19.41
C ASP A 181 -14.47 24.07 -18.35
N TRP A 182 -14.12 22.78 -18.28
CA TRP A 182 -14.66 21.84 -17.28
C TRP A 182 -14.11 22.05 -15.87
N MET A 183 -13.09 22.89 -15.69
CA MET A 183 -12.60 23.29 -14.36
C MET A 183 -13.57 24.24 -13.64
N ILE A 184 -14.56 24.79 -14.37
CA ILE A 184 -15.63 25.63 -13.86
C ILE A 184 -16.90 24.78 -13.80
N ILE A 185 -17.53 24.75 -12.63
CA ILE A 185 -18.72 23.95 -12.38
C ILE A 185 -19.93 24.74 -12.86
N THR A 186 -20.58 24.24 -13.91
CA THR A 186 -21.91 24.68 -14.33
C THR A 186 -22.99 23.70 -13.86
N ILE A 187 -22.67 22.41 -13.94
CA ILE A 187 -23.52 21.30 -13.50
C ILE A 187 -22.78 20.55 -12.40
N LEU A 188 -23.36 20.52 -11.20
CA LEU A 188 -22.79 19.80 -10.06
C LEU A 188 -23.36 18.37 -9.99
N PRO A 189 -22.53 17.31 -10.07
CA PRO A 189 -23.00 15.94 -9.90
C PRO A 189 -23.41 15.70 -8.44
N VAL A 190 -24.55 15.06 -8.24
CA VAL A 190 -25.05 14.68 -6.91
C VAL A 190 -24.72 13.21 -6.68
N PRO A 191 -23.90 12.87 -5.66
CA PRO A 191 -23.58 11.48 -5.39
C PRO A 191 -24.82 10.71 -4.89
N PRO A 192 -24.93 9.40 -5.21
CA PRO A 192 -26.07 8.59 -4.80
C PRO A 192 -26.03 8.27 -3.29
N PRO A 193 -27.14 7.79 -2.70
CA PRO A 193 -27.23 7.47 -1.27
C PRO A 193 -26.11 6.59 -0.68
N PRO A 194 -25.52 5.59 -1.39
CA PRO A 194 -24.41 4.81 -0.85
C PRO A 194 -23.15 5.63 -0.48
N VAL A 195 -22.96 6.80 -1.09
CA VAL A 195 -21.85 7.71 -0.77
C VAL A 195 -22.20 8.64 0.41
N ARG A 196 -23.48 8.87 0.64
CA ARG A 196 -24.05 9.78 1.65
C ARG A 196 -25.20 9.07 2.41
N PRO A 197 -24.87 8.06 3.23
CA PRO A 197 -25.87 7.20 3.85
C PRO A 197 -26.72 7.96 4.88
N SER A 198 -28.02 7.72 4.88
CA SER A 198 -28.93 8.19 5.92
C SER A 198 -29.00 7.17 7.06
N ILE A 199 -28.90 7.61 8.30
CA ILE A 199 -29.07 6.78 9.49
C ILE A 199 -30.50 7.00 10.00
N GLN A 200 -31.29 5.94 10.07
CA GLN A 200 -32.59 5.98 10.75
C GLN A 200 -32.36 5.65 12.23
N VAL A 201 -32.82 6.52 13.11
CA VAL A 201 -32.89 6.24 14.55
C VAL A 201 -34.31 5.76 14.82
N ASP A 202 -34.44 4.58 15.42
CA ASP A 202 -35.70 3.86 15.59
C ASP A 202 -36.88 4.77 15.99
N GLY A 203 -37.84 4.90 15.08
CA GLY A 203 -39.19 5.38 15.37
C GLY A 203 -39.55 6.84 15.04
N SER A 204 -38.62 7.77 14.80
CA SER A 204 -39.03 9.15 14.40
C SER A 204 -37.96 10.08 13.84
N GLY A 205 -36.66 9.80 14.03
CA GLY A 205 -35.57 10.69 13.59
C GLY A 205 -34.80 10.15 12.39
N ARG A 206 -34.63 10.97 11.34
CA ARG A 206 -33.65 10.70 10.27
C ARG A 206 -32.41 11.57 10.48
N GLY A 207 -31.26 10.92 10.68
CA GLY A 207 -29.95 11.54 10.65
C GLY A 207 -29.37 11.46 9.25
N GLU A 208 -29.46 12.55 8.48
CA GLU A 208 -28.87 12.63 7.15
C GLU A 208 -27.36 12.90 7.22
N ASP A 209 -26.62 12.43 6.20
CA ASP A 209 -25.18 12.66 6.09
C ASP A 209 -24.85 14.15 5.89
N ASP A 210 -23.67 14.58 6.38
CA ASP A 210 -23.14 15.94 6.24
C ASP A 210 -23.17 16.45 4.78
N LEU A 211 -22.90 15.57 3.79
CA LEU A 211 -22.95 15.92 2.37
C LEU A 211 -24.38 16.24 1.92
N THR A 212 -25.38 15.52 2.42
CA THR A 212 -26.80 15.77 2.10
C THR A 212 -27.22 17.14 2.62
N HIS A 213 -26.84 17.49 3.86
CA HIS A 213 -27.09 18.83 4.40
C HIS A 213 -26.45 19.93 3.54
N LYS A 214 -25.19 19.76 3.16
CA LYS A 214 -24.50 20.76 2.35
C LYS A 214 -25.05 20.89 0.93
N LEU A 215 -25.49 19.78 0.32
CA LEU A 215 -26.17 19.80 -0.97
C LEU A 215 -27.51 20.55 -0.90
N SER A 216 -28.25 20.43 0.20
CA SER A 216 -29.47 21.22 0.43
C SER A 216 -29.16 22.72 0.46
N ASP A 217 -28.08 23.12 1.15
CA ASP A 217 -27.67 24.53 1.19
C ASP A 217 -27.24 25.05 -0.18
N ILE A 218 -26.51 24.24 -0.97
CA ILE A 218 -26.14 24.59 -2.36
C ILE A 218 -27.39 24.82 -3.21
N LEU A 219 -28.40 23.94 -3.09
CA LEU A 219 -29.64 24.05 -3.84
C LEU A 219 -30.39 25.34 -3.47
N LYS A 220 -30.52 25.64 -2.18
CA LYS A 220 -31.16 26.87 -1.68
C LYS A 220 -30.43 28.12 -2.16
N ALA A 221 -29.10 28.14 -2.07
CA ALA A 221 -28.29 29.26 -2.57
C ALA A 221 -28.46 29.46 -4.09
N SER A 222 -28.48 28.37 -4.87
CA SER A 222 -28.68 28.43 -6.32
C SER A 222 -30.07 28.97 -6.68
N GLN A 223 -31.12 28.53 -5.98
CA GLN A 223 -32.48 29.02 -6.17
C GLN A 223 -32.61 30.51 -5.84
N ASN A 224 -31.96 30.98 -4.77
CA ASN A 224 -31.97 32.39 -4.39
C ASN A 224 -31.28 33.26 -5.45
N VAL A 225 -30.12 32.84 -5.98
CA VAL A 225 -29.45 33.56 -7.08
C VAL A 225 -30.38 33.67 -8.30
N ARG A 226 -31.03 32.56 -8.70
CA ARG A 226 -31.95 32.54 -9.85
C ARG A 226 -33.17 33.45 -9.63
N ARG A 227 -33.71 33.48 -8.41
CA ARG A 227 -34.82 34.35 -8.03
C ARG A 227 -34.42 35.82 -8.10
N CYS A 228 -33.28 36.19 -7.51
CA CYS A 228 -32.79 37.56 -7.53
C CYS A 228 -32.50 38.05 -8.96
N GLU A 229 -32.03 37.17 -9.85
CA GLU A 229 -31.79 37.48 -11.26
C GLU A 229 -33.10 37.69 -12.02
N THR A 230 -34.13 36.89 -11.73
CA THR A 230 -35.45 37.00 -12.38
C THR A 230 -36.23 38.24 -11.93
N GLU A 231 -36.14 38.59 -10.64
CA GLU A 231 -36.81 39.76 -10.06
C GLU A 231 -36.07 41.08 -10.34
N GLY A 232 -34.86 41.04 -10.93
CA GLY A 232 -34.12 42.25 -11.32
C GLY A 232 -33.51 43.02 -10.15
N HIS A 233 -33.03 42.32 -9.11
CA HIS A 233 -32.38 42.96 -7.96
C HIS A 233 -31.08 43.69 -8.35
N PRO A 234 -30.62 44.68 -7.54
CA PRO A 234 -29.35 45.36 -7.78
C PRO A 234 -28.15 44.41 -7.86
N ASN A 235 -27.20 44.72 -8.76
CA ASN A 235 -26.00 43.90 -9.01
C ASN A 235 -25.17 43.62 -7.74
N HIS A 236 -25.15 44.53 -6.76
CA HIS A 236 -24.43 44.31 -5.52
C HIS A 236 -24.99 43.12 -4.72
N VAL A 237 -26.33 43.01 -4.64
CA VAL A 237 -27.03 41.93 -3.95
C VAL A 237 -26.81 40.60 -4.67
N LEU A 238 -26.86 40.61 -6.00
CA LEU A 238 -26.54 39.43 -6.82
C LEU A 238 -25.13 38.91 -6.54
N ASN A 239 -24.14 39.81 -6.49
CA ASN A 239 -22.75 39.44 -6.21
C ASN A 239 -22.55 38.80 -4.83
N GLU A 240 -23.36 39.18 -3.83
CA GLU A 240 -23.32 38.58 -2.50
C GLU A 240 -23.90 37.14 -2.51
N PHE A 241 -25.04 36.94 -3.15
CA PHE A 241 -25.63 35.60 -3.30
C PHE A 241 -24.77 34.68 -4.18
N GLU A 242 -24.13 35.21 -5.23
CA GLU A 242 -23.15 34.47 -6.03
C GLU A 242 -21.93 34.06 -5.20
N ALA A 243 -21.41 34.96 -4.35
CA ALA A 243 -20.30 34.65 -3.46
C ALA A 243 -20.68 33.57 -2.42
N LEU A 244 -21.91 33.60 -1.92
CA LEU A 244 -22.44 32.58 -1.02
C LEU A 244 -22.55 31.21 -1.71
N LEU A 245 -23.08 31.16 -2.94
CA LEU A 245 -23.13 29.92 -3.74
C LEU A 245 -21.72 29.34 -3.97
N GLN A 246 -20.76 30.20 -4.31
CA GLN A 246 -19.35 29.84 -4.47
C GLN A 246 -18.75 29.28 -3.17
N PHE A 247 -19.08 29.85 -2.02
CA PHE A 247 -18.64 29.37 -0.71
C PHE A 247 -19.22 27.98 -0.38
N HIS A 248 -20.52 27.75 -0.60
CA HIS A 248 -21.14 26.45 -0.34
C HIS A 248 -20.57 25.34 -1.24
N CYS A 249 -20.36 25.62 -2.53
CA CYS A 249 -19.74 24.67 -3.45
C CYS A 249 -18.27 24.39 -3.10
N ALA A 250 -17.51 25.41 -2.68
CA ALA A 250 -16.12 25.25 -2.27
C ALA A 250 -16.01 24.38 -1.00
N THR A 251 -16.78 24.71 0.04
CA THR A 251 -16.77 24.00 1.34
C THR A 251 -17.34 22.59 1.26
N TYR A 252 -18.19 22.29 0.28
CA TYR A 252 -18.64 20.92 -0.03
C TYR A 252 -17.49 20.01 -0.47
N MET A 253 -16.60 20.53 -1.33
CA MET A 253 -15.42 19.79 -1.81
C MET A 253 -14.30 19.79 -0.78
N ASP A 254 -14.04 20.94 -0.16
CA ASP A 254 -12.96 21.16 0.79
C ASP A 254 -13.35 22.21 1.84
N ASN A 255 -13.49 21.79 3.10
CA ASN A 255 -13.88 22.68 4.20
C ASN A 255 -12.67 23.27 4.95
N GLU A 256 -11.45 22.86 4.64
CA GLU A 256 -10.22 23.29 5.32
C GLU A 256 -9.45 24.33 4.48
N ILE A 257 -10.18 25.25 3.84
CA ILE A 257 -9.59 26.28 2.97
C ILE A 257 -8.96 27.37 3.83
N ALA A 258 -7.67 27.64 3.62
CA ALA A 258 -6.96 28.72 4.33
C ALA A 258 -7.57 30.10 4.06
N GLY A 259 -7.81 30.87 5.12
CA GLY A 259 -8.34 32.24 5.04
C GLY A 259 -9.85 32.34 4.74
N GLN A 260 -10.60 31.23 4.85
CA GLN A 260 -12.05 31.21 4.75
C GLN A 260 -12.66 30.61 6.03
N PRO A 261 -13.85 31.06 6.46
CA PRO A 261 -14.54 30.48 7.60
C PRO A 261 -14.96 29.04 7.29
N GLN A 262 -14.87 28.16 8.28
CA GLN A 262 -15.30 26.77 8.13
C GLN A 262 -16.83 26.68 8.14
N ALA A 263 -17.38 25.83 7.29
CA ALA A 263 -18.80 25.50 7.34
C ALA A 263 -19.06 24.55 8.51
N LEU A 264 -19.87 25.01 9.47
CA LEU A 264 -20.25 24.28 10.67
C LEU A 264 -21.67 23.70 10.52
N GLN A 265 -21.92 22.57 11.17
CA GLN A 265 -23.26 22.05 11.39
C GLN A 265 -23.96 22.88 12.48
N LYS A 266 -25.29 22.70 12.65
CA LYS A 266 -26.08 23.35 13.73
C LYS A 266 -25.50 23.12 15.13
N SER A 267 -24.77 22.02 15.33
CA SER A 267 -24.08 21.67 16.58
C SER A 267 -22.74 22.37 16.79
N GLY A 268 -22.27 23.19 15.85
CA GLY A 268 -20.94 23.81 15.89
C GLY A 268 -19.80 22.90 15.41
N ARG A 269 -20.07 21.62 15.08
CA ARG A 269 -19.07 20.70 14.50
C ARG A 269 -18.77 21.08 13.04
N PRO A 270 -17.49 21.11 12.60
CA PRO A 270 -17.17 21.26 11.18
C PRO A 270 -17.73 20.12 10.32
N LEU A 271 -18.30 20.46 9.16
CA LEU A 271 -18.83 19.48 8.21
C LEU A 271 -17.70 18.67 7.55
N LYS A 272 -17.89 17.35 7.41
CA LYS A 272 -16.93 16.48 6.71
C LYS A 272 -17.09 16.58 5.19
N SER A 273 -16.26 17.42 4.57
CA SER A 273 -16.14 17.56 3.11
C SER A 273 -15.64 16.28 2.41
N ILE A 274 -15.79 16.21 1.09
CA ILE A 274 -15.32 15.06 0.28
C ILE A 274 -13.80 14.87 0.43
N ARG A 275 -13.02 15.96 0.37
CA ARG A 275 -11.55 15.89 0.55
C ARG A 275 -11.15 15.32 1.90
N ALA A 276 -11.84 15.74 2.98
CA ALA A 276 -11.58 15.26 4.33
C ALA A 276 -11.89 13.75 4.50
N ARG A 277 -12.87 13.21 3.75
CA ARG A 277 -13.17 11.77 3.74
C ARG A 277 -12.08 10.94 3.06
N LEU A 278 -11.38 11.52 2.09
CA LEU A 278 -10.34 10.82 1.32
C LEU A 278 -8.96 10.89 2.00
N LYS A 279 -8.62 12.06 2.55
CA LYS A 279 -7.32 12.34 3.19
C LYS A 279 -7.33 11.93 4.67
N GLY A 280 -6.14 11.66 5.21
CA GLY A 280 -5.93 11.45 6.65
C GLY A 280 -5.62 10.00 7.02
N LYS A 281 -5.30 9.76 8.30
CA LYS A 281 -5.00 8.42 8.82
C LYS A 281 -6.22 7.50 8.76
N GLU A 282 -7.39 8.05 9.11
CA GLU A 282 -8.71 7.40 9.03
C GLU A 282 -9.43 7.67 7.70
N GLY A 283 -8.78 8.38 6.77
CA GLY A 283 -9.36 8.65 5.45
C GLY A 283 -9.47 7.38 4.62
N ARG A 284 -10.38 7.37 3.63
CA ARG A 284 -10.68 6.19 2.80
C ARG A 284 -9.44 5.54 2.16
N LEU A 285 -8.48 6.34 1.70
CA LEU A 285 -7.26 5.80 1.08
C LEU A 285 -6.43 4.97 2.05
N ARG A 286 -6.13 5.50 3.24
CA ARG A 286 -5.27 4.79 4.21
C ARG A 286 -6.06 3.79 5.07
N GLY A 287 -7.22 4.20 5.58
CA GLY A 287 -8.00 3.41 6.54
C GLY A 287 -9.00 2.43 5.95
N ASN A 288 -9.26 2.46 4.63
CA ASN A 288 -10.18 1.51 3.98
C ASN A 288 -9.65 0.89 2.70
N LEU A 289 -8.54 1.36 2.13
CA LEU A 289 -7.93 0.74 0.94
C LEU A 289 -6.58 0.09 1.30
N MET A 290 -5.69 0.82 1.97
CA MET A 290 -4.37 0.30 2.36
C MET A 290 -4.42 -0.57 3.62
N GLY A 291 -5.28 -0.26 4.57
CA GLY A 291 -5.55 -1.10 5.74
C GLY A 291 -7.05 -1.25 5.91
N LYS A 292 -7.53 -2.46 6.19
CA LYS A 292 -8.94 -2.73 6.48
C LYS A 292 -9.03 -3.70 7.64
N ARG A 293 -10.17 -3.68 8.32
CA ARG A 293 -10.55 -4.81 9.18
C ARG A 293 -10.88 -5.98 8.26
N VAL A 294 -10.44 -7.17 8.65
CA VAL A 294 -10.56 -8.39 7.86
C VAL A 294 -11.30 -9.44 8.68
N ASP A 295 -12.15 -10.20 8.01
CA ASP A 295 -12.81 -11.36 8.58
C ASP A 295 -11.83 -12.55 8.69
N PHE A 296 -12.29 -13.65 9.28
CA PHE A 296 -11.49 -14.89 9.45
C PHE A 296 -10.13 -14.66 10.14
N SER A 297 -10.14 -13.79 11.15
CA SER A 297 -8.99 -13.50 11.98
C SER A 297 -9.34 -13.59 13.47
N ALA A 298 -8.33 -13.86 14.29
CA ALA A 298 -8.45 -13.88 15.74
C ALA A 298 -7.22 -13.25 16.39
N ARG A 299 -7.38 -12.82 17.64
CA ARG A 299 -6.33 -12.20 18.46
C ARG A 299 -6.49 -12.68 19.89
N THR A 300 -5.40 -13.11 20.51
CA THR A 300 -5.32 -13.42 21.94
C THR A 300 -3.87 -13.30 22.42
N VAL A 301 -3.68 -13.39 23.73
CA VAL A 301 -2.38 -13.37 24.41
C VAL A 301 -1.56 -14.60 24.00
N ILE A 302 -0.24 -14.43 23.87
CA ILE A 302 0.69 -15.52 23.55
C ILE A 302 1.35 -16.13 24.79
N THR A 303 1.77 -17.38 24.68
CA THR A 303 2.51 -18.12 25.72
C THR A 303 3.55 -19.02 25.04
N GLY A 304 4.71 -19.20 25.67
CA GLY A 304 5.73 -20.14 25.18
C GLY A 304 5.36 -21.58 25.51
N ASP A 305 5.52 -22.49 24.54
CA ASP A 305 5.40 -23.93 24.76
C ASP A 305 6.61 -24.64 24.12
N PRO A 306 7.43 -25.37 24.89
CA PRO A 306 8.60 -26.06 24.36
C PRO A 306 8.25 -27.38 23.64
N ASN A 307 7.02 -27.90 23.77
CA ASN A 307 6.63 -29.21 23.23
C ASN A 307 5.98 -29.15 21.84
N ILE A 308 5.91 -27.97 21.24
CA ILE A 308 5.38 -27.76 19.89
C ILE A 308 6.51 -27.49 18.92
N SER A 309 6.34 -27.95 17.68
CA SER A 309 7.33 -27.70 16.64
C SER A 309 7.42 -26.21 16.31
N VAL A 310 8.51 -25.81 15.69
CA VAL A 310 8.79 -24.41 15.32
C VAL A 310 7.77 -23.87 14.31
N ASP A 311 7.22 -24.72 13.45
CA ASP A 311 6.17 -24.35 12.50
C ASP A 311 4.75 -24.56 13.05
N GLU A 312 4.58 -25.00 14.29
CA GLU A 312 3.27 -25.17 14.93
C GLU A 312 2.86 -23.96 15.77
N VAL A 313 1.57 -23.65 15.74
CA VAL A 313 0.94 -22.69 16.65
C VAL A 313 -0.20 -23.36 17.40
N GLY A 314 -0.14 -23.30 18.72
CA GLY A 314 -1.22 -23.77 19.60
C GLY A 314 -2.41 -22.83 19.52
N VAL A 315 -3.55 -23.33 19.04
CA VAL A 315 -4.79 -22.56 18.88
C VAL A 315 -5.84 -23.01 19.91
N PRO A 316 -6.41 -22.09 20.70
CA PRO A 316 -7.53 -22.38 21.60
C PRO A 316 -8.73 -23.03 20.89
N ARG A 317 -9.34 -24.02 21.53
CA ARG A 317 -10.59 -24.66 21.04
C ARG A 317 -11.71 -23.64 20.76
N SER A 318 -11.83 -22.59 21.57
CA SER A 318 -12.83 -21.52 21.37
C SER A 318 -12.63 -20.75 20.06
N ILE A 319 -11.38 -20.54 19.65
CA ILE A 319 -11.02 -19.89 18.39
C ILE A 319 -11.20 -20.86 17.22
N ALA A 320 -10.75 -22.11 17.38
CA ALA A 320 -10.85 -23.16 16.35
C ALA A 320 -12.30 -23.50 15.99
N GLN A 321 -13.22 -23.48 16.97
CA GLN A 321 -14.66 -23.64 16.75
C GLN A 321 -15.29 -22.43 16.05
N ASN A 322 -14.73 -21.23 16.22
CA ASN A 322 -15.33 -20.03 15.65
C ASN A 322 -14.91 -19.81 14.19
N LEU A 323 -13.61 -19.97 13.92
CA LEU A 323 -13.04 -19.77 12.59
C LEU A 323 -13.26 -20.99 11.71
N THR A 324 -13.50 -20.75 10.42
CA THR A 324 -13.83 -21.81 9.46
C THR A 324 -12.93 -21.77 8.23
N PHE A 325 -12.86 -22.94 7.57
CA PHE A 325 -12.27 -23.10 6.25
C PHE A 325 -13.31 -23.71 5.30
N PRO A 326 -13.59 -23.06 4.15
CA PRO A 326 -14.56 -23.56 3.18
C PRO A 326 -13.92 -24.66 2.33
N GLU A 327 -14.25 -25.91 2.66
CA GLU A 327 -13.78 -27.08 1.93
C GLU A 327 -14.81 -27.54 0.89
N LEU A 328 -14.35 -27.79 -0.34
CA LEU A 328 -15.18 -28.36 -1.39
C LEU A 328 -15.43 -29.84 -1.14
N VAL A 329 -16.69 -30.27 -1.28
CA VAL A 329 -17.08 -31.67 -1.18
C VAL A 329 -16.63 -32.41 -2.44
N THR A 330 -15.70 -33.33 -2.24
CA THR A 330 -15.13 -34.22 -3.25
C THR A 330 -15.42 -35.68 -2.87
N PRO A 331 -15.27 -36.64 -3.80
CA PRO A 331 -15.47 -38.05 -3.47
C PRO A 331 -14.55 -38.55 -2.35
N PHE A 332 -13.38 -37.93 -2.16
CA PHE A 332 -12.39 -38.33 -1.17
C PHE A 332 -12.74 -37.91 0.25
N ASN A 333 -13.32 -36.71 0.42
CA ASN A 333 -13.59 -36.13 1.74
C ASN A 333 -15.07 -36.21 2.16
N LEU A 334 -15.97 -36.68 1.28
CA LEU A 334 -17.41 -36.74 1.56
C LEU A 334 -17.76 -37.47 2.87
N PRO A 335 -17.21 -38.67 3.19
CA PRO A 335 -17.51 -39.33 4.47
C PRO A 335 -17.04 -38.52 5.67
N HIS A 336 -15.87 -37.88 5.55
CA HIS A 336 -15.28 -37.06 6.60
C HIS A 336 -16.10 -35.78 6.84
N LEU A 337 -16.44 -35.04 5.78
CA LEU A 337 -17.24 -33.82 5.87
C LEU A 337 -18.66 -34.11 6.37
N GLN A 338 -19.26 -35.23 5.98
CA GLN A 338 -20.57 -35.65 6.49
C GLN A 338 -20.53 -35.82 8.02
N SER A 339 -19.49 -36.47 8.56
CA SER A 339 -19.30 -36.61 10.01
C SER A 339 -19.10 -35.28 10.76
N LEU A 340 -18.52 -34.27 10.10
CA LEU A 340 -18.34 -32.93 10.68
C LEU A 340 -19.66 -32.16 10.72
N VAL A 341 -20.47 -32.29 9.68
CA VAL A 341 -21.80 -31.69 9.59
C VAL A 341 -22.75 -32.32 10.62
N GLU A 342 -22.67 -33.63 10.83
CA GLU A 342 -23.48 -34.35 11.84
C GLU A 342 -23.14 -33.95 13.28
N ARG A 343 -21.86 -33.69 13.58
CA ARG A 343 -21.43 -33.14 14.88
C ARG A 343 -21.83 -31.68 15.09
N GLY A 344 -21.93 -30.92 14.01
CA GLY A 344 -22.41 -29.54 14.03
C GLY A 344 -21.41 -28.50 14.54
N PRO A 345 -21.89 -27.31 14.93
CA PRO A 345 -21.04 -26.15 15.25
C PRO A 345 -20.56 -26.11 16.71
N THR A 346 -21.14 -26.91 17.61
CA THR A 346 -20.85 -26.86 19.05
C THR A 346 -19.70 -27.77 19.46
N GLU A 347 -19.53 -28.90 18.77
CA GLU A 347 -18.46 -29.85 19.03
C GLU A 347 -17.27 -29.61 18.10
N HIS A 348 -16.06 -29.82 18.60
CA HIS A 348 -14.83 -29.80 17.79
C HIS A 348 -14.23 -31.21 17.74
N PRO A 349 -13.86 -31.73 16.56
CA PRO A 349 -14.04 -31.15 15.21
C PRO A 349 -15.51 -31.08 14.75
N GLY A 350 -15.87 -30.07 13.96
CA GLY A 350 -17.26 -29.84 13.52
C GLY A 350 -17.35 -28.88 12.33
N ALA A 351 -18.56 -28.40 12.00
CA ALA A 351 -18.80 -27.44 10.93
C ALA A 351 -19.92 -26.45 11.27
N LYS A 352 -19.88 -25.26 10.66
CA LYS A 352 -20.88 -24.21 10.90
C LYS A 352 -21.89 -24.05 9.79
N TYR A 353 -21.42 -24.07 8.54
CA TYR A 353 -22.27 -23.77 7.39
C TYR A 353 -22.06 -24.78 6.27
N VAL A 354 -23.13 -25.02 5.51
CA VAL A 354 -23.09 -25.76 4.25
C VAL A 354 -23.63 -24.83 3.16
N ILE A 355 -22.86 -24.66 2.09
CA ILE A 355 -23.22 -23.84 0.94
C ILE A 355 -23.50 -24.78 -0.23
N ARG A 356 -24.72 -24.70 -0.76
CA ARG A 356 -25.15 -25.47 -1.94
C ARG A 356 -24.59 -24.86 -3.22
N ASP A 357 -24.69 -25.59 -4.33
CA ASP A 357 -24.32 -25.08 -5.66
C ASP A 357 -25.13 -23.85 -6.09
N THR A 358 -26.35 -23.69 -5.55
CA THR A 358 -27.20 -22.50 -5.75
C THR A 358 -26.67 -21.25 -5.06
N GLY A 359 -25.67 -21.39 -4.18
CA GLY A 359 -25.18 -20.32 -3.31
C GLY A 359 -25.98 -20.13 -2.03
N GLU A 360 -27.03 -20.93 -1.80
CA GLU A 360 -27.78 -20.92 -0.55
C GLU A 360 -26.90 -21.43 0.61
N ARG A 361 -26.80 -20.63 1.67
CA ARG A 361 -26.02 -20.95 2.88
C ARG A 361 -26.96 -21.46 3.98
N ILE A 362 -26.79 -22.73 4.35
CA ILE A 362 -27.50 -23.37 5.45
C ILE A 362 -26.68 -23.18 6.72
N ASP A 363 -27.30 -22.63 7.77
CA ASP A 363 -26.71 -22.51 9.10
C ASP A 363 -27.03 -23.74 9.94
N LEU A 364 -25.99 -24.53 10.25
CA LEU A 364 -26.14 -25.78 10.99
C LEU A 364 -26.64 -25.54 12.42
N LYS A 365 -26.42 -24.35 13.00
CA LYS A 365 -26.89 -24.02 14.35
C LYS A 365 -28.41 -24.12 14.50
N TYR A 366 -29.16 -23.77 13.46
CA TYR A 366 -30.62 -23.79 13.48
C TYR A 366 -31.20 -25.05 12.83
N THR A 367 -30.47 -25.66 11.90
CA THR A 367 -30.95 -26.82 11.14
C THR A 367 -30.78 -28.15 11.89
N LEU A 368 -29.77 -28.30 12.75
CA LEU A 368 -29.54 -29.55 13.51
C LEU A 368 -30.65 -29.92 14.48
N SER A 369 -31.43 -28.95 14.97
CA SER A 369 -32.61 -29.20 15.81
C SER A 369 -33.79 -29.79 15.03
N SER A 370 -33.75 -29.75 13.69
CA SER A 370 -34.73 -30.41 12.83
C SER A 370 -34.23 -31.81 12.49
N ALA A 371 -35.11 -32.83 12.56
CA ALA A 371 -34.82 -34.25 12.34
C ALA A 371 -34.28 -34.63 10.93
N SER A 372 -33.89 -33.66 10.11
CA SER A 372 -33.32 -33.84 8.78
C SER A 372 -31.81 -33.61 8.82
N SER A 373 -31.02 -34.68 8.85
CA SER A 373 -29.58 -34.59 8.60
C SER A 373 -29.34 -34.10 7.16
N VAL A 374 -28.55 -33.04 7.01
CA VAL A 374 -28.18 -32.53 5.68
C VAL A 374 -27.28 -33.56 5.02
N ARG A 375 -27.75 -34.18 3.94
CA ARG A 375 -26.93 -35.07 3.09
C ARG A 375 -26.13 -34.24 2.10
N LEU A 376 -24.81 -34.33 2.19
CA LEU A 376 -23.91 -33.60 1.31
C LEU A 376 -23.92 -34.17 -0.12
N GLN A 377 -23.80 -33.28 -1.10
CA GLN A 377 -23.61 -33.63 -2.51
C GLN A 377 -22.24 -33.16 -2.99
N LEU A 378 -21.73 -33.80 -4.04
CA LEU A 378 -20.47 -33.40 -4.68
C LEU A 378 -20.60 -31.99 -5.27
N GLY A 379 -19.59 -31.14 -5.04
CA GLY A 379 -19.59 -29.75 -5.51
C GLY A 379 -19.98 -28.71 -4.45
N TRP A 380 -20.70 -29.12 -3.40
CA TRP A 380 -21.06 -28.24 -2.29
C TRP A 380 -19.83 -27.78 -1.51
N LYS A 381 -19.95 -26.70 -0.74
CA LYS A 381 -18.90 -26.25 0.18
C LYS A 381 -19.34 -26.40 1.62
N VAL A 382 -18.45 -26.93 2.45
CA VAL A 382 -18.66 -27.04 3.90
C VAL A 382 -17.68 -26.11 4.60
N GLU A 383 -18.19 -25.16 5.36
CA GLU A 383 -17.38 -24.32 6.25
C GLU A 383 -17.14 -25.08 7.56
N ARG A 384 -16.10 -25.92 7.55
CA ARG A 384 -15.69 -26.70 8.72
C ARG A 384 -14.85 -25.86 9.68
N HIS A 385 -14.80 -26.27 10.95
CA HIS A 385 -13.85 -25.73 11.93
C HIS A 385 -12.40 -25.95 11.46
N ILE A 386 -11.50 -25.10 11.95
CA ILE A 386 -10.06 -25.29 11.75
C ILE A 386 -9.62 -26.50 12.57
N ASN A 387 -8.84 -27.39 11.96
CA ASN A 387 -8.35 -28.61 12.57
C ASN A 387 -6.82 -28.62 12.63
N ASP A 388 -6.27 -29.62 13.31
CA ASP A 388 -4.82 -29.85 13.37
C ASP A 388 -4.23 -29.98 11.96
N GLY A 389 -3.08 -29.34 11.75
CA GLY A 389 -2.36 -29.33 10.47
C GLY A 389 -2.87 -28.32 9.45
N ASP A 390 -3.96 -27.59 9.71
CA ASP A 390 -4.34 -26.47 8.86
C ASP A 390 -3.31 -25.34 8.92
N ILE A 391 -3.17 -24.59 7.82
CA ILE A 391 -2.15 -23.56 7.69
C ILE A 391 -2.77 -22.20 7.94
N VAL A 392 -2.15 -21.40 8.81
CA VAL A 392 -2.57 -20.05 9.16
C VAL A 392 -1.40 -19.09 9.07
N ILE A 393 -1.67 -17.81 8.84
CA ILE A 393 -0.66 -16.76 8.99
C ILE A 393 -0.75 -16.22 10.41
N PHE A 394 0.40 -16.07 11.05
CA PHE A 394 0.51 -15.49 12.37
C PHE A 394 1.36 -14.22 12.32
N ASN A 395 0.96 -13.17 13.02
CA ASN A 395 1.70 -11.91 13.03
C ASN A 395 1.64 -11.14 14.35
N ARG A 396 2.73 -10.42 14.62
CA ARG A 396 2.83 -9.45 15.70
C ARG A 396 2.87 -8.03 15.14
N GLN A 397 2.15 -7.11 15.78
CA GLN A 397 2.18 -5.68 15.45
C GLN A 397 3.15 -4.96 16.40
N PRO A 398 3.97 -4.00 15.91
CA PRO A 398 4.11 -3.56 14.52
C PRO A 398 4.91 -4.54 13.65
N SER A 399 4.44 -4.80 12.43
CA SER A 399 5.11 -5.71 11.48
C SER A 399 6.13 -4.93 10.65
N LEU A 400 7.38 -4.88 11.12
CA LEU A 400 8.47 -4.13 10.47
C LEU A 400 9.28 -4.98 9.47
N HIS A 401 9.32 -6.30 9.69
CA HIS A 401 10.11 -7.24 8.90
C HIS A 401 9.19 -8.26 8.23
N LYS A 402 9.66 -8.88 7.14
CA LYS A 402 8.93 -9.97 6.46
C LYS A 402 8.58 -11.10 7.45
N MET A 403 9.52 -11.47 8.32
CA MET A 403 9.35 -12.52 9.34
C MET A 403 8.42 -12.12 10.48
N SER A 404 7.94 -10.88 10.54
CA SER A 404 6.87 -10.50 11.47
C SER A 404 5.50 -11.06 11.05
N MET A 405 5.41 -11.67 9.86
CA MET A 405 4.26 -12.43 9.36
C MET A 405 4.73 -13.76 8.75
N MET A 406 4.44 -14.88 9.40
CA MET A 406 4.85 -16.21 8.90
C MET A 406 3.70 -17.21 8.95
N GLY A 407 3.79 -18.23 8.10
CA GLY A 407 2.87 -19.36 8.08
C GLY A 407 3.19 -20.37 9.18
N HIS A 408 2.15 -20.82 9.89
CA HIS A 408 2.20 -21.84 10.93
C HIS A 408 1.14 -22.91 10.66
N ARG A 409 1.39 -24.13 11.14
CA ARG A 409 0.43 -25.22 11.23
C ARG A 409 -0.33 -25.13 12.54
N VAL A 410 -1.63 -25.28 12.48
CA VAL A 410 -2.50 -25.23 13.64
C VAL A 410 -2.36 -26.52 14.44
N ARG A 411 -2.26 -26.38 15.76
CA ARG A 411 -2.44 -27.45 16.72
C ARG A 411 -3.45 -27.02 17.77
N VAL A 412 -4.62 -27.65 17.80
CA VAL A 412 -5.73 -27.28 18.65
C VAL A 412 -5.44 -27.72 20.08
N MET A 413 -5.41 -26.77 21.01
CA MET A 413 -5.05 -26.99 22.40
C MET A 413 -6.13 -26.46 23.35
N PRO A 414 -6.21 -27.00 24.58
CA PRO A 414 -7.05 -26.42 25.63
C PRO A 414 -6.55 -25.02 26.03
N TYR A 415 -7.33 -24.34 26.88
CA TYR A 415 -7.09 -22.96 27.34
C TYR A 415 -7.27 -21.90 26.25
N SER A 416 -6.95 -20.64 26.58
CA SER A 416 -7.39 -19.45 25.81
C SER A 416 -6.25 -18.62 25.21
N THR A 417 -4.99 -19.08 25.31
CA THR A 417 -3.82 -18.37 24.77
C THR A 417 -3.28 -19.06 23.52
N PHE A 418 -2.67 -18.27 22.63
CA PHE A 418 -1.88 -18.83 21.53
C PHE A 418 -0.56 -19.36 22.07
N ARG A 419 -0.12 -20.53 21.60
CA ARG A 419 1.16 -21.10 22.01
C ARG A 419 2.14 -21.14 20.85
N LEU A 420 3.38 -20.73 21.08
CA LEU A 420 4.44 -20.81 20.08
C LEU A 420 5.74 -21.33 20.67
N ASN A 421 6.55 -21.96 19.80
CA ASN A 421 7.88 -22.40 20.15
C ASN A 421 8.78 -21.18 20.47
N LEU A 422 9.64 -21.33 21.47
CA LEU A 422 10.51 -20.26 21.97
C LEU A 422 11.52 -19.78 20.91
N SER A 423 11.97 -20.64 19.99
CA SER A 423 12.89 -20.29 18.91
C SER A 423 12.30 -19.27 17.92
N VAL A 424 10.96 -19.17 17.85
CA VAL A 424 10.22 -18.26 16.95
C VAL A 424 9.94 -16.90 17.60
N THR A 425 10.20 -16.74 18.90
CA THR A 425 9.99 -15.45 19.60
C THR A 425 10.87 -14.32 19.02
N THR A 426 12.09 -14.66 18.59
CA THR A 426 13.07 -13.70 18.06
C THR A 426 12.60 -12.99 16.78
N PRO A 427 12.16 -13.69 15.71
CA PRO A 427 11.66 -13.01 14.49
C PRO A 427 10.39 -12.17 14.72
N TYR A 428 9.54 -12.55 15.69
CA TYR A 428 8.38 -11.73 16.06
C TYR A 428 8.72 -10.59 17.01
N ASN A 429 9.94 -10.58 17.58
CA ASN A 429 10.35 -9.69 18.66
C ASN A 429 9.32 -9.71 19.81
N ALA A 430 8.83 -10.90 20.13
CA ALA A 430 7.75 -11.12 21.07
C ALA A 430 8.30 -11.59 22.43
N ASP A 431 7.64 -11.17 23.50
CA ASP A 431 7.82 -11.70 24.84
C ASP A 431 6.50 -12.25 25.39
N PHE A 432 6.49 -12.72 26.64
CA PHE A 432 5.34 -13.39 27.24
C PHE A 432 4.80 -12.62 28.46
N ASP A 433 4.92 -11.29 28.47
CA ASP A 433 4.50 -10.42 29.58
C ASP A 433 3.05 -9.88 29.45
N GLY A 434 2.34 -10.29 28.39
CA GLY A 434 1.01 -9.79 28.04
C GLY A 434 0.83 -9.47 26.56
N ASP A 435 1.88 -9.70 25.75
CA ASP A 435 1.85 -9.58 24.30
C ASP A 435 0.67 -10.33 23.65
N GLU A 436 0.08 -9.69 22.64
CA GLU A 436 -0.99 -10.24 21.83
C GLU A 436 -0.56 -10.33 20.36
N MET A 437 -0.92 -11.43 19.71
CA MET A 437 -0.66 -11.66 18.29
C MET A 437 -1.94 -11.95 17.54
N ASN A 438 -1.96 -11.64 16.24
CA ASN A 438 -3.10 -11.90 15.39
C ASN A 438 -2.84 -13.16 14.55
N MET A 439 -3.91 -13.87 14.26
CA MET A 439 -3.96 -15.03 13.38
C MET A 439 -4.93 -14.76 12.24
N HIS A 440 -4.54 -15.14 11.02
CA HIS A 440 -5.35 -15.00 9.81
C HIS A 440 -5.45 -16.35 9.11
N VAL A 441 -6.69 -16.73 8.76
CA VAL A 441 -6.98 -18.05 8.19
C VAL A 441 -7.20 -17.91 6.69
N PRO A 442 -6.37 -18.52 5.83
CA PRO A 442 -6.58 -18.48 4.39
C PRO A 442 -7.89 -19.18 4.04
N GLN A 443 -8.66 -18.61 3.12
CA GLN A 443 -9.98 -19.15 2.74
C GLN A 443 -9.95 -19.90 1.40
N SER A 444 -8.89 -19.73 0.59
CA SER A 444 -8.71 -20.45 -0.67
C SER A 444 -7.58 -21.47 -0.56
N VAL A 445 -7.69 -22.55 -1.34
CA VAL A 445 -6.63 -23.57 -1.44
C VAL A 445 -5.37 -22.99 -2.09
N GLU A 446 -5.53 -22.06 -3.05
CA GLU A 446 -4.42 -21.35 -3.69
C GLU A 446 -3.61 -20.52 -2.67
N THR A 447 -4.28 -19.75 -1.81
CA THR A 447 -3.58 -18.98 -0.77
C THR A 447 -3.00 -19.90 0.30
N LYS A 448 -3.65 -21.02 0.63
CA LYS A 448 -3.07 -22.05 1.51
C LYS A 448 -1.75 -22.59 0.94
N ALA A 449 -1.68 -22.84 -0.36
CA ALA A 449 -0.46 -23.25 -1.06
C ALA A 449 0.60 -22.14 -1.08
N GLU A 450 0.22 -20.89 -1.36
CA GLU A 450 1.14 -19.74 -1.31
C GLU A 450 1.84 -19.62 0.06
N ILE A 451 1.07 -19.78 1.14
CA ILE A 451 1.61 -19.70 2.51
C ILE A 451 2.56 -20.86 2.78
N SER A 452 2.14 -22.09 2.46
CA SER A 452 2.96 -23.29 2.60
C SER A 452 4.28 -23.18 1.83
N GLU A 453 4.22 -22.62 0.62
CA GLU A 453 5.38 -22.60 -0.26
C GLU A 453 6.35 -21.45 -0.01
N ILE A 454 5.85 -20.28 0.39
CA ILE A 454 6.67 -19.06 0.42
C ILE A 454 6.95 -18.59 1.85
N CYS A 455 5.94 -18.53 2.72
CA CYS A 455 6.05 -17.83 4.01
C CYS A 455 5.98 -18.73 5.25
N MET A 456 5.96 -20.05 5.07
CA MET A 456 6.06 -21.00 6.19
C MET A 456 7.34 -20.78 7.01
N VAL A 457 7.23 -20.91 8.33
CA VAL A 457 8.34 -20.66 9.28
C VAL A 457 9.67 -21.34 8.92
N PRO A 458 9.73 -22.64 8.56
CA PRO A 458 10.99 -23.32 8.22
C PRO A 458 11.73 -22.65 7.05
N LYS A 459 10.97 -22.11 6.09
CA LYS A 459 11.52 -21.39 4.92
C LYS A 459 11.94 -19.96 5.23
N GLN A 460 11.68 -19.47 6.44
CA GLN A 460 12.04 -18.13 6.91
C GLN A 460 13.10 -18.16 8.04
N ILE A 461 13.72 -19.32 8.30
CA ILE A 461 14.80 -19.45 9.31
C ILE A 461 15.97 -18.51 8.99
N VAL A 462 16.40 -18.44 7.73
CA VAL A 462 17.48 -17.55 7.26
C VAL A 462 16.91 -16.31 6.56
N SER A 463 17.37 -15.13 6.99
CA SER A 463 16.90 -13.86 6.41
C SER A 463 17.83 -13.33 5.33
N PRO A 464 17.30 -12.86 4.18
CA PRO A 464 18.09 -12.20 3.15
C PRO A 464 18.60 -10.81 3.57
N GLN A 465 18.14 -10.24 4.70
CA GLN A 465 18.62 -8.93 5.16
C GLN A 465 20.10 -8.96 5.54
N SER A 466 20.56 -10.05 6.13
CA SER A 466 21.93 -10.20 6.64
C SER A 466 22.54 -11.57 6.35
N ASN A 467 21.90 -12.35 5.48
CA ASN A 467 22.34 -13.69 5.06
C ASN A 467 22.72 -14.58 6.25
N LYS A 468 21.92 -14.54 7.32
CA LYS A 468 22.12 -15.30 8.55
C LYS A 468 20.78 -15.76 9.14
N PRO A 469 20.78 -16.79 10.02
CA PRO A 469 19.58 -17.22 10.71
C PRO A 469 19.00 -16.10 11.59
N VAL A 470 17.68 -16.00 11.63
CA VAL A 470 16.92 -15.15 12.57
C VAL A 470 16.34 -15.97 13.71
N MET A 471 16.14 -17.27 13.48
CA MET A 471 15.74 -18.24 14.49
C MET A 471 16.96 -19.00 14.99
N GLY A 472 16.95 -19.39 16.26
CA GLY A 472 17.99 -20.18 16.89
C GLY A 472 17.62 -20.49 18.33
N ILE A 473 18.45 -21.28 19.00
CA ILE A 473 18.20 -21.70 20.38
C ILE A 473 18.41 -20.53 21.35
N VAL A 474 17.40 -20.27 22.19
CA VAL A 474 17.37 -19.12 23.11
C VAL A 474 17.03 -19.55 24.55
N GLN A 475 17.17 -18.61 25.49
CA GLN A 475 16.75 -18.73 26.89
C GLN A 475 17.27 -20.00 27.59
N ASP A 476 16.38 -20.79 28.18
CA ASP A 476 16.72 -21.92 29.05
C ASP A 476 17.46 -23.02 28.30
N THR A 477 17.01 -23.36 27.08
CA THR A 477 17.65 -24.36 26.23
C THR A 477 19.08 -23.96 25.91
N LEU A 478 19.33 -22.67 25.63
CA LEU A 478 20.69 -22.18 25.36
C LEU A 478 21.61 -22.29 26.58
N CYS A 479 21.09 -21.99 27.78
CA CYS A 479 21.83 -22.13 29.03
C CYS A 479 22.12 -23.60 29.35
N ALA A 480 21.11 -24.46 29.18
CA ALA A 480 21.20 -25.89 29.41
C ALA A 480 22.19 -26.57 28.47
N VAL A 481 22.13 -26.29 27.16
CA VAL A 481 23.05 -26.88 26.15
C VAL A 481 24.52 -26.57 26.48
N ARG A 482 24.83 -25.36 26.95
CA ARG A 482 26.19 -25.03 27.39
C ARG A 482 26.63 -25.86 28.60
N LYS A 483 25.75 -26.05 29.59
CA LYS A 483 26.07 -26.87 30.78
C LYS A 483 26.18 -28.35 30.42
N PHE A 484 25.32 -28.82 29.52
CA PHE A 484 25.23 -30.20 29.07
C PHE A 484 26.44 -30.62 28.24
N THR A 485 27.00 -29.72 27.43
CA THR A 485 28.13 -30.03 26.54
C THR A 485 29.51 -29.86 27.16
N LYS A 486 29.62 -29.56 28.46
CA LYS A 486 30.94 -29.52 29.12
C LYS A 486 31.55 -30.93 29.25
N ARG A 487 32.89 -31.00 29.37
CA ARG A 487 33.63 -32.28 29.50
C ARG A 487 33.31 -33.06 30.78
N ASP A 488 32.94 -32.36 31.85
CA ASP A 488 32.60 -32.91 33.16
C ASP A 488 31.16 -33.44 33.26
N CYS A 489 30.35 -33.28 32.20
CA CYS A 489 28.97 -33.76 32.17
C CYS A 489 28.90 -35.23 31.72
N PHE A 490 28.75 -36.13 32.68
CA PHE A 490 28.52 -37.56 32.47
C PHE A 490 27.10 -37.97 32.85
N LEU A 491 26.53 -38.89 32.06
CA LEU A 491 25.16 -39.36 32.19
C LEU A 491 25.15 -40.88 32.41
N THR A 492 24.30 -41.32 33.32
CA THR A 492 24.04 -42.73 33.60
C THR A 492 23.09 -43.32 32.58
N LYS A 493 23.12 -44.65 32.42
CA LYS A 493 22.37 -45.37 31.38
C LYS A 493 20.86 -45.09 31.43
N ASP A 494 20.28 -45.05 32.62
CA ASP A 494 18.86 -44.78 32.87
C ASP A 494 18.45 -43.37 32.39
N LEU A 495 19.26 -42.36 32.72
CA LEU A 495 19.01 -40.98 32.28
C LEU A 495 19.14 -40.84 30.77
N VAL A 496 20.14 -41.49 30.18
CA VAL A 496 20.34 -41.51 28.72
C VAL A 496 19.13 -42.13 28.02
N MET A 497 18.65 -43.29 28.49
CA MET A 497 17.45 -43.93 27.92
C MET A 497 16.24 -43.01 27.95
N ASN A 498 16.03 -42.29 29.05
CA ASN A 498 14.93 -41.32 29.16
C ASN A 498 15.07 -40.14 28.19
N ILE A 499 16.28 -39.62 27.99
CA ILE A 499 16.54 -38.51 27.07
C ILE A 499 16.33 -38.96 25.62
N MET A 500 16.79 -40.16 25.25
CA MET A 500 16.67 -40.67 23.87
C MET A 500 15.21 -40.82 23.43
N MET A 501 14.27 -41.00 24.35
CA MET A 501 12.83 -41.03 24.04
C MET A 501 12.27 -39.70 23.51
N TRP A 502 12.98 -38.59 23.72
CA TRP A 502 12.59 -37.27 23.19
C TRP A 502 13.10 -37.00 21.78
N VAL A 503 14.06 -37.80 21.29
CA VAL A 503 14.61 -37.65 19.94
C VAL A 503 13.68 -38.36 18.95
N SER A 504 12.93 -37.60 18.16
CA SER A 504 11.91 -38.14 17.24
C SER A 504 12.48 -39.07 16.17
N ASN A 505 13.69 -38.75 15.67
CA ASN A 505 14.34 -39.46 14.56
C ASN A 505 15.35 -40.50 15.05
N TRP A 506 15.21 -40.98 16.29
CA TRP A 506 16.14 -41.96 16.85
C TRP A 506 15.97 -43.33 16.18
N ASP A 507 17.10 -43.93 15.79
CA ASP A 507 17.20 -45.25 15.14
C ASP A 507 16.98 -46.44 16.10
N GLY A 508 16.72 -46.17 17.38
CA GLY A 508 16.53 -47.19 18.41
C GLY A 508 17.85 -47.81 18.91
N ILE A 509 19.00 -47.36 18.40
CA ILE A 509 20.31 -47.87 18.77
C ILE A 509 20.95 -46.90 19.75
N LEU A 510 21.31 -47.40 20.93
CA LEU A 510 22.03 -46.58 21.90
C LEU A 510 23.51 -46.49 21.51
N PRO A 511 24.12 -45.29 21.48
CA PRO A 511 25.54 -45.16 21.21
C PRO A 511 26.38 -45.87 22.27
N ILE A 512 27.58 -46.31 21.90
CA ILE A 512 28.52 -46.95 22.83
C ILE A 512 28.96 -45.90 23.88
N PRO A 513 28.95 -46.22 25.18
CA PRO A 513 29.36 -45.28 26.21
C PRO A 513 30.83 -44.87 26.04
N CYS A 514 31.13 -43.58 26.24
CA CYS A 514 32.51 -43.06 26.22
C CYS A 514 33.41 -43.76 27.24
N ILE A 515 32.85 -44.04 28.43
CA ILE A 515 33.54 -44.77 29.50
C ILE A 515 32.83 -46.10 29.70
N ILE A 516 33.53 -47.22 29.51
CA ILE A 516 32.97 -48.56 29.66
C ILE A 516 33.17 -49.11 31.09
N LYS A 517 34.31 -48.78 31.71
CA LYS A 517 34.69 -49.23 33.07
C LYS A 517 35.06 -48.02 33.94
N PRO A 518 34.77 -48.02 35.26
CA PRO A 518 34.17 -49.09 36.05
C PRO A 518 32.66 -49.28 35.83
N TYR A 519 31.95 -48.23 35.40
CA TYR A 519 30.53 -48.25 35.03
C TYR A 519 30.35 -47.56 33.66
N PRO A 520 29.34 -47.96 32.87
CA PRO A 520 29.08 -47.34 31.57
C PRO A 520 28.55 -45.91 31.74
N LEU A 521 29.27 -44.93 31.21
CA LEU A 521 28.90 -43.51 31.24
C LEU A 521 28.97 -42.89 29.84
N TRP A 522 27.97 -42.06 29.54
CA TRP A 522 27.89 -41.27 28.32
C TRP A 522 28.22 -39.82 28.61
N THR A 523 28.75 -39.09 27.62
CA THR A 523 28.92 -37.65 27.75
C THR A 523 27.70 -36.90 27.19
N GLY A 524 27.45 -35.69 27.68
CA GLY A 524 26.39 -34.86 27.10
C GLY A 524 26.64 -34.52 25.62
N LYS A 525 27.91 -34.46 25.17
CA LYS A 525 28.25 -34.27 23.75
C LYS A 525 27.81 -35.45 22.88
N GLN A 526 28.01 -36.68 23.35
CA GLN A 526 27.56 -37.89 22.64
C GLN A 526 26.04 -37.87 22.46
N ILE A 527 25.29 -37.51 23.50
CA ILE A 527 23.82 -37.48 23.42
C ILE A 527 23.34 -36.31 22.54
N LEU A 528 23.98 -35.15 22.61
CA LEU A 528 23.65 -34.03 21.72
C LEU A 528 23.91 -34.36 20.24
N SER A 529 24.92 -35.17 19.95
CA SER A 529 25.24 -35.62 18.58
C SER A 529 24.08 -36.40 17.95
N MET A 530 23.28 -37.10 18.74
CA MET A 530 22.10 -37.82 18.24
C MET A 530 21.00 -36.90 17.71
N ILE A 531 21.04 -35.60 18.04
CA ILE A 531 20.08 -34.59 17.57
C ILE A 531 20.61 -33.91 16.30
N ILE A 532 21.93 -33.86 16.10
CA ILE A 532 22.52 -33.24 14.93
C ILE A 532 22.35 -34.18 13.73
N PRO A 533 21.82 -33.72 12.59
CA PRO A 533 21.70 -34.54 11.40
C PRO A 533 23.07 -35.04 10.90
N LYS A 534 23.09 -36.28 10.38
CA LYS A 534 24.29 -36.86 9.73
C LYS A 534 24.68 -36.06 8.49
N GLY A 535 25.96 -36.08 8.14
CA GLY A 535 26.52 -35.34 6.99
C GLY A 535 26.90 -33.88 7.29
N ILE A 536 26.56 -33.33 8.45
CA ILE A 536 26.93 -31.97 8.84
C ILE A 536 28.37 -31.93 9.33
N ASN A 537 29.17 -31.07 8.71
CA ASN A 537 30.55 -30.84 9.10
C ASN A 537 30.78 -29.36 9.46
N SER A 538 31.46 -29.11 10.57
CA SER A 538 31.82 -27.75 10.97
C SER A 538 33.05 -27.73 11.87
N ASP A 539 34.12 -27.12 11.39
CA ASP A 539 35.43 -27.00 12.04
C ASP A 539 35.78 -25.56 12.49
N ASN A 540 35.06 -24.57 11.96
CA ASN A 540 35.30 -23.14 12.17
C ASN A 540 34.58 -22.55 13.38
N LEU A 541 33.84 -23.35 14.17
CA LEU A 541 33.07 -22.86 15.30
C LEU A 541 33.94 -22.72 16.55
N ARG A 542 33.85 -21.56 17.20
CA ARG A 542 34.58 -21.25 18.44
C ARG A 542 33.63 -20.78 19.53
N HIS A 543 33.87 -21.25 20.75
CA HIS A 543 33.20 -20.76 21.95
C HIS A 543 33.49 -19.27 22.17
N SER A 544 32.61 -18.56 22.88
CA SER A 544 32.78 -17.12 23.12
C SER A 544 34.02 -16.75 23.94
N THR A 545 34.55 -17.68 24.74
CA THR A 545 35.74 -17.51 25.57
C THR A 545 36.98 -18.19 24.97
N HIS A 546 36.97 -18.49 23.66
CA HIS A 546 38.13 -19.06 22.99
C HIS A 546 39.30 -18.06 23.02
N PRO A 547 40.50 -18.42 23.53
CA PRO A 547 41.67 -17.55 23.50
C PRO A 547 42.15 -17.28 22.06
N ASP A 548 42.51 -16.05 21.73
CA ASP A 548 42.92 -15.68 20.36
C ASP A 548 44.25 -16.33 19.94
N ASN A 549 45.14 -16.60 20.90
CA ASN A 549 46.46 -17.19 20.67
C ASN A 549 46.44 -18.72 20.53
N GLU A 550 45.26 -19.35 20.64
CA GLU A 550 45.10 -20.79 20.59
C GLU A 550 44.62 -21.20 19.19
N ASN A 551 45.36 -22.09 18.53
CA ASN A 551 45.02 -22.62 17.20
C ASN A 551 45.14 -24.14 17.12
N THR A 552 45.37 -24.81 18.24
CA THR A 552 45.47 -26.28 18.31
C THR A 552 44.10 -26.92 18.15
N ASP A 553 44.04 -28.09 17.50
CA ASP A 553 42.79 -28.84 17.33
C ASP A 553 42.27 -29.39 18.67
N ILE A 554 43.17 -29.70 19.60
CA ILE A 554 42.83 -30.11 20.95
C ILE A 554 42.91 -28.89 21.86
N SER A 555 41.77 -28.24 22.06
CA SER A 555 41.71 -27.07 22.94
C SER A 555 41.74 -27.48 24.42
N PRO A 556 42.67 -26.98 25.27
CA PRO A 556 42.66 -27.30 26.70
C PRO A 556 41.38 -26.83 27.40
N GLY A 557 40.84 -25.67 26.97
CA GLY A 557 39.60 -25.09 27.50
C GLY A 557 38.30 -25.65 26.90
N ASP A 558 38.37 -26.63 26.00
CA ASP A 558 37.21 -27.16 25.27
C ASP A 558 36.42 -26.06 24.51
N THR A 559 37.16 -25.15 23.87
CA THR A 559 36.61 -23.94 23.26
C THR A 559 36.45 -24.05 21.75
N LYS A 560 37.25 -24.87 21.06
CA LYS A 560 37.08 -25.16 19.63
C LYS A 560 35.99 -26.20 19.45
N VAL A 561 34.94 -25.88 18.70
CA VAL A 561 33.79 -26.75 18.45
C VAL A 561 33.98 -27.41 17.09
N VAL A 562 34.11 -28.74 17.09
CA VAL A 562 34.27 -29.54 15.87
C VAL A 562 33.13 -30.54 15.79
N ILE A 563 32.41 -30.49 14.68
CA ILE A 563 31.35 -31.43 14.32
C ILE A 563 31.77 -32.12 13.02
N GLU A 564 31.79 -33.44 13.02
CA GLU A 564 32.14 -34.26 11.85
C GLU A 564 31.08 -35.33 11.65
N ASP A 565 30.51 -35.41 10.45
CA ASP A 565 29.40 -36.30 10.06
C ASP A 565 28.21 -36.31 11.06
N GLY A 566 27.89 -35.14 11.64
CA GLY A 566 26.85 -35.00 12.66
C GLY A 566 27.28 -35.37 14.09
N GLU A 567 28.52 -35.78 14.32
CA GLU A 567 29.05 -36.07 15.66
C GLU A 567 29.82 -34.88 16.25
N LEU A 568 29.44 -34.47 17.47
CA LEU A 568 30.13 -33.43 18.22
C LEU A 568 31.36 -34.00 18.94
N LEU A 569 32.52 -33.89 18.29
CA LEU A 569 33.78 -34.46 18.76
C LEU A 569 34.35 -33.67 19.96
N CYS A 570 34.43 -32.34 19.85
CA CYS A 570 34.98 -31.48 20.89
C CYS A 570 34.32 -30.11 20.94
N GLY A 571 34.51 -29.39 22.06
CA GLY A 571 34.05 -28.03 22.25
C GLY A 571 32.71 -27.87 22.98
N ILE A 572 32.58 -26.75 23.70
CA ILE A 572 31.37 -26.39 24.43
C ILE A 572 30.44 -25.57 23.52
N VAL A 573 29.24 -26.09 23.32
CA VAL A 573 28.20 -25.45 22.49
C VAL A 573 27.69 -24.19 23.18
N CYS A 574 27.64 -23.08 22.44
CA CYS A 574 27.13 -21.81 22.95
C CYS A 574 26.32 -21.04 21.90
N LYS A 575 25.97 -19.78 22.20
CA LYS A 575 25.22 -18.89 21.30
C LYS A 575 25.88 -18.73 19.92
N ARG A 576 27.21 -18.82 19.83
CA ARG A 576 27.94 -18.77 18.55
C ARG A 576 27.76 -20.04 17.70
N THR A 577 27.40 -21.16 18.32
CA THR A 577 27.19 -22.45 17.66
C THR A 577 25.72 -22.64 17.28
N VAL A 578 24.80 -22.55 18.24
CA VAL A 578 23.36 -22.89 18.07
C VAL A 578 22.42 -21.67 18.03
N GLY A 579 22.97 -20.46 18.12
CA GLY A 579 22.20 -19.21 18.02
C GLY A 579 22.07 -18.71 16.58
N THR A 580 21.82 -17.41 16.44
CA THR A 580 21.61 -16.71 15.16
C THR A 580 22.92 -16.23 14.50
N SER A 581 24.01 -16.95 14.72
CA SER A 581 25.33 -16.63 14.18
C SER A 581 25.44 -16.98 12.69
N GLN A 582 26.22 -16.20 11.95
CA GLN A 582 26.65 -16.58 10.61
C GLN A 582 27.58 -17.80 10.71
N GLN A 583 27.46 -18.74 9.77
CA GLN A 583 28.12 -20.06 9.83
C GLN A 583 27.85 -20.86 11.12
N GLY A 584 26.81 -20.50 11.90
CA GLY A 584 26.34 -21.32 13.01
C GLY A 584 25.73 -22.63 12.53
N LEU A 585 25.53 -23.58 13.44
CA LEU A 585 25.00 -24.91 13.14
C LEU A 585 23.64 -24.85 12.44
N VAL A 586 22.73 -24.00 12.91
CA VAL A 586 21.42 -23.76 12.27
C VAL A 586 21.57 -23.24 10.84
N HIS A 587 22.59 -22.41 10.58
CA HIS A 587 22.85 -21.89 9.24
C HIS A 587 23.37 -22.99 8.31
N VAL A 588 24.31 -23.81 8.78
CA VAL A 588 24.89 -24.92 8.00
C VAL A 588 23.81 -25.95 7.66
N ILE A 589 23.02 -26.39 8.64
CA ILE A 589 21.91 -27.35 8.43
C ILE A 589 20.92 -26.83 7.39
N MET A 590 20.53 -25.55 7.49
CA MET A 590 19.60 -24.94 6.53
C MET A 590 20.13 -24.94 5.09
N GLN A 591 21.44 -24.77 4.89
CA GLN A 591 22.05 -24.71 3.57
C GLN A 591 22.34 -26.09 2.98
N GLU A 592 22.78 -27.04 3.81
CA GLU A 592 23.19 -28.38 3.35
C GLU A 592 22.00 -29.35 3.22
N LEU A 593 21.10 -29.36 4.21
CA LEU A 593 20.00 -30.32 4.30
C LEU A 593 18.61 -29.69 4.06
N GLY A 594 18.52 -28.37 4.13
CA GLY A 594 17.31 -27.62 3.84
C GLY A 594 16.42 -27.32 5.05
N PRO A 595 15.22 -26.74 4.80
CA PRO A 595 14.38 -26.17 5.84
C PRO A 595 13.73 -27.19 6.79
N GLU A 596 13.35 -28.37 6.30
CA GLU A 596 12.69 -29.38 7.16
C GLU A 596 13.66 -29.96 8.17
N SER A 597 14.90 -30.29 7.77
CA SER A 597 15.93 -30.75 8.71
C SER A 597 16.32 -29.66 9.72
N ALA A 598 16.35 -28.39 9.30
CA ALA A 598 16.59 -27.27 10.21
C ALA A 598 15.43 -27.06 11.20
N LYS A 599 14.19 -27.32 10.77
CA LYS A 599 13.01 -27.31 11.64
C LYS A 599 13.06 -28.45 12.65
N GLU A 600 13.40 -29.66 12.24
CA GLU A 600 13.47 -30.84 13.15
C GLU A 600 14.58 -30.68 14.20
N PHE A 601 15.66 -29.99 13.85
CA PHE A 601 16.74 -29.68 14.78
C PHE A 601 16.35 -28.65 15.86
N LEU A 602 15.47 -27.71 15.55
CA LEU A 602 15.05 -26.60 16.41
C LEU A 602 13.82 -26.95 17.26
#